data_AF-A0A176T9R9-F1
#
_entry.id   AF-A0A176T9R9-F1
#
_cell.length_a   1.000
_cell.length_b   1.000
_cell.length_c   1.000
_cell.angle_alpha   90.00
_cell.angle_beta   90.00
_cell.angle_gamma   90.00
#
_symmetry.space_group_name_H-M   'P 1'
#
loop_
_entity.id
_entity.type
_entity.pdbx_description
1 polymer ?
#
loop_
_entity_poly.entity_id
_entity_poly.type
_entity_poly.pdbx_seq_one_letter_code
_entity_poly.pdbx_strand_id
1 'polypeptide(L)'
;MKKILGTIFILMTIISCNSTSEKEKELLEKENELLQRELELTKKEQNSESKEIELTKPKEIKEKKETTQNDIIKETVVKTTGYTFDNFHISANRVGIFSKGMTINDVYNSIPKKQIKKTVGYGEFADDTYDDYEIYDSNMKKILVLTPKQNGNTNSKINRISVLDSRFRTTEKIGLNSTFGDLKQYYATDKISPDMEHIILDVNHINAWFSIKKSELDEGWWNGNGIDKTKIPDNAKFDGITIWWK
;
A
#
# COMPACT_ATOMS: atom_id res chain seq x y z
N MET A 1 -67.30 -24.84 -7.09
CA MET A 1 -66.96 -23.42 -6.86
C MET A 1 -65.55 -23.33 -6.29
N LYS A 2 -64.67 -22.52 -6.92
CA LYS A 2 -63.41 -21.89 -6.43
C LYS A 2 -62.33 -22.81 -5.80
N LYS A 3 -61.23 -23.19 -6.48
CA LYS A 3 -59.94 -22.47 -6.74
C LYS A 3 -59.30 -21.80 -5.51
N ILE A 4 -58.03 -22.14 -5.24
CA ILE A 4 -56.81 -21.33 -4.89
C ILE A 4 -55.80 -22.30 -4.21
N LEU A 5 -54.76 -22.79 -4.88
CA LEU A 5 -53.43 -22.20 -5.16
C LEU A 5 -52.53 -22.09 -3.91
N GLY A 6 -51.37 -22.75 -3.93
CA GLY A 6 -50.36 -22.65 -2.86
C GLY A 6 -49.11 -23.51 -3.06
N THR A 7 -48.56 -23.60 -4.28
CA THR A 7 -47.20 -24.08 -4.50
C THR A 7 -46.21 -23.05 -3.94
N ILE A 8 -45.57 -23.38 -2.82
CA ILE A 8 -44.43 -22.65 -2.30
C ILE A 8 -43.22 -22.98 -3.18
N PHE A 9 -42.93 -22.09 -4.13
CA PHE A 9 -41.65 -22.03 -4.81
C PHE A 9 -40.67 -21.40 -3.82
N ILE A 10 -39.88 -22.22 -3.11
CA ILE A 10 -38.65 -21.74 -2.48
C ILE A 10 -37.66 -21.52 -3.61
N LEU A 11 -37.73 -20.33 -4.21
CA LEU A 11 -36.66 -19.79 -5.04
C LEU A 11 -35.58 -19.29 -4.07
N MET A 12 -34.76 -20.22 -3.55
CA MET A 12 -33.57 -19.84 -2.80
C MET A 12 -32.61 -19.20 -3.78
N THR A 13 -32.43 -17.90 -3.62
CA THR A 13 -31.59 -17.03 -4.43
C THR A 13 -30.13 -17.47 -4.37
N ILE A 14 -29.71 -18.26 -5.35
CA ILE A 14 -28.31 -18.38 -5.79
C ILE A 14 -27.98 -17.19 -6.69
N ILE A 15 -27.94 -15.99 -6.10
CA ILE A 15 -27.39 -14.80 -6.77
C ILE A 15 -26.53 -14.07 -5.74
N SER A 16 -25.32 -14.56 -5.50
CA SER A 16 -24.30 -13.72 -4.84
C SER A 16 -22.84 -14.14 -5.09
N CYS A 17 -22.55 -15.21 -5.83
CA CYS A 17 -21.16 -15.51 -6.22
C CYS A 17 -20.75 -14.91 -7.56
N ASN A 18 -21.69 -14.68 -8.49
CA ASN A 18 -21.34 -14.17 -9.83
C ASN A 18 -20.95 -12.68 -9.82
N SER A 19 -21.67 -11.85 -9.08
CA SER A 19 -21.42 -10.40 -9.02
C SER A 19 -20.10 -10.02 -8.33
N THR A 20 -19.68 -10.78 -7.32
CA THR A 20 -18.40 -10.54 -6.62
C THR A 20 -17.22 -10.86 -7.54
N SER A 21 -17.31 -11.96 -8.30
CA SER A 21 -16.28 -12.32 -9.29
C SER A 21 -16.18 -11.31 -10.44
N GLU A 22 -17.29 -10.74 -10.89
CA GLU A 22 -17.29 -9.70 -11.93
C GLU A 22 -16.63 -8.39 -11.44
N LYS A 23 -16.94 -7.94 -10.23
CA LYS A 23 -16.29 -6.76 -9.62
C LYS A 23 -14.78 -6.94 -9.45
N GLU A 24 -14.34 -8.12 -9.00
CA GLU A 24 -12.90 -8.43 -8.89
C GLU A 24 -12.20 -8.41 -10.25
N LYS A 25 -12.86 -8.85 -11.32
CA LYS A 25 -12.30 -8.77 -12.69
C LYS A 25 -12.18 -7.33 -13.17
N GLU A 26 -13.22 -6.51 -12.99
CA GLU A 26 -13.22 -5.09 -13.36
C GLU A 26 -12.09 -4.34 -12.62
N LEU A 27 -11.90 -4.66 -11.35
CA LEU A 27 -10.84 -4.11 -10.52
C LEU A 27 -9.44 -4.47 -11.06
N LEU A 28 -9.24 -5.73 -11.45
CA LEU A 28 -7.98 -6.20 -12.04
C LEU A 28 -7.68 -5.50 -13.38
N GLU A 29 -8.72 -5.27 -14.18
CA GLU A 29 -8.60 -4.57 -15.46
C GLU A 29 -8.17 -3.12 -15.26
N LYS A 30 -8.79 -2.40 -14.31
CA LYS A 30 -8.39 -1.04 -13.93
C LYS A 30 -6.95 -0.96 -13.42
N GLU A 31 -6.52 -1.93 -12.61
CA GLU A 31 -5.13 -2.01 -12.13
C GLU A 31 -4.15 -2.20 -13.29
N ASN A 32 -4.48 -3.10 -14.24
CA ASN A 32 -3.65 -3.33 -15.42
C ASN A 32 -3.56 -2.08 -16.32
N GLU A 33 -4.67 -1.38 -16.56
CA GLU A 33 -4.67 -0.13 -17.33
C GLU A 33 -3.79 0.95 -16.68
N LEU A 34 -3.88 1.10 -15.35
CA LEU A 34 -3.07 2.06 -14.61
C LEU A 34 -1.57 1.75 -14.72
N LEU A 35 -1.19 0.47 -14.59
CA LEU A 35 0.20 0.03 -14.71
C LEU A 35 0.77 0.28 -16.12
N GLN A 36 -0.02 0.06 -17.18
CA GLN A 36 0.42 0.37 -18.54
C GLN A 36 0.65 1.88 -18.72
N ARG A 37 -0.22 2.71 -18.15
CA ARG A 37 -0.07 4.17 -18.19
C ARG A 37 1.19 4.65 -17.48
N GLU A 38 1.48 4.11 -16.29
CA GLU A 38 2.70 4.44 -15.54
C GLU A 38 3.95 4.04 -16.33
N LEU A 39 3.95 2.84 -16.93
CA LEU A 39 5.06 2.37 -17.75
C LEU A 39 5.32 3.27 -18.98
N GLU A 40 4.26 3.79 -19.61
CA GLU A 40 4.38 4.75 -20.71
C GLU A 40 4.95 6.10 -20.27
N LEU A 41 4.57 6.59 -19.08
CA LEU A 41 5.11 7.83 -18.50
C LEU A 41 6.60 7.70 -18.21
N THR A 42 7.02 6.61 -17.55
CA THR A 42 8.45 6.35 -17.27
C THR A 42 9.28 6.28 -18.55
N LYS A 43 8.77 5.62 -19.60
CA LYS A 43 9.44 5.56 -20.91
C LYS A 43 9.57 6.94 -21.57
N LYS A 44 8.57 7.81 -21.41
CA LYS A 44 8.63 9.19 -21.93
C LYS A 44 9.65 10.04 -21.18
N GLU A 45 9.71 9.93 -19.85
CA GLU A 45 10.67 10.64 -19.00
C GLU A 45 12.12 10.24 -19.32
N GLN A 46 12.39 8.94 -19.46
CA GLN A 46 13.71 8.43 -19.87
C GLN A 46 14.10 8.89 -21.29
N ASN A 47 13.14 9.01 -22.20
CA ASN A 47 13.37 9.52 -23.55
C ASN A 47 13.54 11.05 -23.60
N SER A 48 13.02 11.80 -22.62
CA SER A 48 13.28 13.25 -22.50
C SER A 48 14.62 13.55 -21.86
N GLU A 49 15.03 12.81 -20.81
CA GLU A 49 16.37 12.97 -20.20
C GLU A 49 17.50 12.60 -21.16
N SER A 50 17.32 11.57 -21.99
CA SER A 50 18.29 11.20 -23.03
C SER A 50 18.40 12.21 -24.17
N LYS A 51 17.36 13.03 -24.41
CA LYS A 51 17.42 14.15 -25.37
C LYS A 51 18.10 15.40 -24.83
N GLU A 52 18.15 15.58 -23.51
CA GLU A 52 18.75 16.77 -22.87
C GLU A 52 20.28 16.64 -22.70
N ILE A 53 20.83 15.42 -22.81
CA ILE A 53 22.28 15.14 -22.65
C ILE A 53 23.08 15.39 -23.95
N GLU A 54 22.44 15.53 -25.11
CA GLU A 54 23.14 15.57 -26.41
C GLU A 54 23.48 16.98 -26.95
N LEU A 55 23.39 18.05 -26.15
CA LEU A 55 23.90 19.37 -26.57
C LEU A 55 24.78 20.07 -25.51
N THR A 56 26.07 20.13 -25.86
CA THR A 56 27.11 21.13 -25.49
C THR A 56 28.10 20.86 -24.33
N LYS A 57 29.38 20.80 -24.72
CA LYS A 57 30.58 21.19 -23.97
C LYS A 57 31.65 21.67 -25.00
N PRO A 58 32.67 22.45 -24.63
CA PRO A 58 32.70 23.66 -23.80
C PRO A 58 33.41 24.85 -24.52
N LYS A 59 33.28 26.07 -24.00
CA LYS A 59 34.26 27.14 -24.22
C LYS A 59 34.46 27.99 -22.96
N GLU A 60 35.70 28.00 -22.48
CA GLU A 60 36.24 28.93 -21.47
C GLU A 60 36.23 30.38 -21.99
N ILE A 61 36.10 31.36 -21.07
CA ILE A 61 37.11 32.41 -20.76
C ILE A 61 36.54 33.46 -19.77
N LYS A 62 37.22 33.56 -18.61
CA LYS A 62 37.64 34.70 -17.77
C LYS A 62 36.66 35.63 -17.00
N GLU A 63 37.11 35.87 -15.76
CA GLU A 63 36.61 36.75 -14.68
C GLU A 63 36.47 38.24 -15.03
N LYS A 64 35.50 38.91 -14.37
CA LYS A 64 35.77 40.06 -13.48
C LYS A 64 34.59 40.37 -12.53
N LYS A 65 34.96 40.77 -11.31
CA LYS A 65 34.12 41.21 -10.18
C LYS A 65 33.35 42.51 -10.48
N GLU A 66 32.14 42.65 -9.94
CA GLU A 66 31.79 43.80 -9.09
C GLU A 66 30.47 43.57 -8.31
N THR A 67 30.43 44.20 -7.14
CA THR A 67 29.54 43.98 -5.99
C THR A 67 28.26 44.81 -6.10
N THR A 68 27.09 44.26 -5.78
CA THR A 68 26.00 45.05 -5.15
C THR A 68 25.12 44.15 -4.29
N GLN A 69 24.95 44.56 -3.03
CA GLN A 69 24.16 43.93 -1.99
C GLN A 69 22.66 44.16 -2.27
N ASN A 70 21.90 43.08 -2.41
CA ASN A 70 20.45 43.09 -2.26
C ASN A 70 20.07 41.89 -1.40
N ASP A 71 19.56 42.17 -0.21
CA ASP A 71 19.00 41.20 0.72
C ASP A 71 17.72 40.60 0.12
N ILE A 72 17.90 39.52 -0.62
CA ILE A 72 16.84 38.57 -0.93
C ILE A 72 16.96 37.52 0.18
N ILE A 73 15.90 37.35 0.98
CA ILE A 73 15.71 36.17 1.81
C ILE A 73 15.75 34.99 0.85
N LYS A 74 16.93 34.38 0.70
CA LYS A 74 17.09 33.06 0.12
C LYS A 74 16.38 32.12 1.08
N GLU A 75 15.12 31.85 0.78
CA GLU A 75 14.50 30.61 1.21
C GLU A 75 15.50 29.52 0.83
N THR A 76 16.13 28.95 1.86
CA THR A 76 17.17 27.95 1.67
C THR A 76 16.45 26.77 1.10
N VAL A 77 16.52 26.60 -0.23
CA VAL A 77 16.09 25.38 -0.91
C VAL A 77 16.94 24.30 -0.28
N VAL A 78 16.37 23.61 0.71
CA VAL A 78 16.95 22.42 1.30
C VAL A 78 17.12 21.48 0.12
N LYS A 79 18.36 21.37 -0.35
CA LYS A 79 18.73 20.44 -1.40
C LYS A 79 18.38 19.06 -0.85
N THR A 80 17.23 18.53 -1.23
CA THR A 80 16.74 17.22 -0.80
C THR A 80 17.69 16.18 -1.36
N THR A 81 18.70 15.80 -0.57
CA THR A 81 19.71 14.80 -0.94
C THR A 81 19.16 13.38 -0.79
N GLY A 82 17.85 13.18 -0.93
CA GLY A 82 17.14 11.94 -0.66
C GLY A 82 16.28 11.53 -1.85
N TYR A 83 15.95 10.25 -1.92
CA TYR A 83 14.92 9.77 -2.84
C TYR A 83 13.59 10.36 -2.42
N THR A 84 12.90 11.01 -3.36
CA THR A 84 11.56 11.57 -3.15
C THR A 84 10.55 10.55 -3.63
N PHE A 85 9.71 10.07 -2.73
CA PHE A 85 8.59 9.22 -3.09
C PHE A 85 7.47 10.07 -3.67
N ASP A 86 7.06 9.74 -4.89
CA ASP A 86 5.97 10.37 -5.64
C ASP A 86 4.85 9.36 -5.97
N ASN A 87 5.16 8.07 -6.00
CA ASN A 87 4.18 6.99 -6.10
C ASN A 87 3.80 6.43 -4.72
N PHE A 88 2.52 6.61 -4.36
CA PHE A 88 1.90 6.08 -3.14
C PHE A 88 0.77 5.09 -3.46
N HIS A 89 0.91 4.32 -4.52
CA HIS A 89 -0.10 3.36 -4.93
C HIS A 89 0.10 1.98 -4.27
N ILE A 90 -1.00 1.34 -3.87
CA ILE A 90 -1.06 -0.04 -3.39
C ILE A 90 -1.80 -0.89 -4.43
N SER A 91 -1.18 -2.00 -4.81
CA SER A 91 -1.67 -2.94 -5.82
C SER A 91 -1.25 -4.37 -5.44
N ALA A 92 -1.73 -5.38 -6.15
CA ALA A 92 -1.44 -6.78 -5.80
C ALA A 92 0.07 -7.10 -5.78
N ASN A 93 0.84 -6.44 -6.65
CA ASN A 93 2.26 -6.73 -6.87
C ASN A 93 3.18 -5.53 -6.64
N ARG A 94 2.66 -4.40 -6.15
CA ARG A 94 3.46 -3.18 -5.94
C ARG A 94 2.90 -2.30 -4.82
N VAL A 95 3.81 -1.74 -4.02
CA VAL A 95 3.55 -0.70 -3.03
C VAL A 95 4.53 0.45 -3.27
N GLY A 96 4.04 1.53 -3.87
CA GLY A 96 4.87 2.62 -4.38
C GLY A 96 5.95 2.07 -5.31
N ILE A 97 7.22 2.27 -4.93
CA ILE A 97 8.36 1.81 -5.74
C ILE A 97 8.69 0.33 -5.57
N PHE A 98 8.22 -0.29 -4.48
CA PHE A 98 8.56 -1.67 -4.15
C PHE A 98 7.65 -2.62 -4.89
N SER A 99 8.23 -3.62 -5.55
CA SER A 99 7.49 -4.60 -6.35
C SER A 99 7.67 -6.01 -5.78
N LYS A 100 6.66 -6.85 -5.98
CA LYS A 100 6.71 -8.26 -5.61
C LYS A 100 7.88 -8.95 -6.28
N GLY A 101 8.68 -9.65 -5.48
CA GLY A 101 9.89 -10.30 -5.94
C GLY A 101 11.18 -9.52 -5.73
N MET A 102 11.12 -8.22 -5.39
CA MET A 102 12.29 -7.47 -4.94
C MET A 102 12.87 -8.11 -3.68
N THR A 103 14.20 -8.18 -3.65
CA THR A 103 15.00 -8.55 -2.49
C THR A 103 15.32 -7.33 -1.63
N ILE A 104 15.77 -7.54 -0.40
CA ILE A 104 16.28 -6.45 0.43
C ILE A 104 17.51 -5.78 -0.21
N ASN A 105 18.32 -6.51 -0.96
CA ASN A 105 19.43 -5.94 -1.71
C ASN A 105 18.92 -4.96 -2.78
N ASP A 106 17.84 -5.29 -3.48
CA ASP A 106 17.20 -4.38 -4.43
C ASP A 106 16.69 -3.11 -3.73
N VAL A 107 16.12 -3.23 -2.52
CA VAL A 107 15.70 -2.07 -1.70
C VAL A 107 16.89 -1.15 -1.40
N TYR A 108 18.02 -1.71 -0.94
CA TYR A 108 19.23 -0.93 -0.68
C TYR A 108 19.80 -0.23 -1.93
N ASN A 109 19.57 -0.79 -3.11
CA ASN A 109 19.99 -0.21 -4.38
C ASN A 109 18.98 0.80 -4.95
N SER A 110 17.73 0.80 -4.46
CA SER A 110 16.65 1.65 -4.98
C SER A 110 16.59 3.04 -4.34
N ILE A 111 16.98 3.16 -3.06
CA ILE A 111 16.92 4.43 -2.33
C ILE A 111 18.18 4.65 -1.47
N PRO A 112 18.52 5.90 -1.11
CA PRO A 112 19.67 6.18 -0.25
C PRO A 112 19.62 5.43 1.09
N LYS A 113 20.75 4.84 1.49
CA LYS A 113 20.87 4.06 2.74
C LYS A 113 20.38 4.81 3.98
N LYS A 114 20.49 6.13 4.03
CA LYS A 114 19.98 6.96 5.15
C LYS A 114 18.46 6.88 5.33
N GLN A 115 17.72 6.50 4.30
CA GLN A 115 16.27 6.32 4.31
C GLN A 115 15.85 4.87 4.63
N ILE A 116 16.80 4.01 5.00
CA ILE A 116 16.56 2.63 5.38
C ILE A 116 17.18 2.38 6.75
N LYS A 117 16.37 1.98 7.72
CA LYS A 117 16.85 1.56 9.05
C LYS A 117 16.45 0.12 9.31
N LYS A 118 17.44 -0.74 9.57
CA LYS A 118 17.19 -2.10 10.03
C LYS A 118 16.82 -2.09 11.51
N THR A 119 15.77 -2.79 11.88
CA THR A 119 15.27 -2.98 13.25
C THR A 119 14.87 -4.42 13.48
N VAL A 120 14.54 -4.76 14.73
CA VAL A 120 13.92 -6.04 15.08
C VAL A 120 12.42 -5.81 15.20
N GLY A 121 11.64 -6.50 14.37
CA GLY A 121 10.19 -6.62 14.49
C GLY A 121 9.82 -7.81 15.39
N TYR A 122 8.63 -7.75 15.99
CA TYR A 122 8.11 -8.81 16.85
C TYR A 122 6.76 -9.29 16.33
N GLY A 123 6.58 -10.61 16.30
CA GLY A 123 5.32 -11.25 15.93
C GLY A 123 4.35 -11.35 17.09
N GLU A 124 3.28 -12.13 16.87
CA GLU A 124 2.28 -12.43 17.89
C GLU A 124 2.85 -13.32 19.01
N PHE A 125 3.77 -14.23 18.66
CA PHE A 125 4.46 -15.09 19.63
C PHE A 125 5.76 -14.45 20.11
N ALA A 126 6.09 -14.65 21.39
CA ALA A 126 7.22 -13.97 22.05
C ALA A 126 8.58 -14.21 21.39
N ASP A 127 8.78 -15.36 20.75
CA ASP A 127 10.02 -15.74 20.08
C ASP A 127 10.04 -15.36 18.58
N ASP A 128 8.91 -14.88 18.04
CA ASP A 128 8.82 -14.46 16.66
C ASP A 128 9.50 -13.11 16.49
N THR A 129 10.70 -13.15 15.91
CA THR A 129 11.46 -11.95 15.56
C THR A 129 11.64 -11.85 14.06
N TYR A 130 11.67 -10.62 13.56
CA TYR A 130 11.84 -10.33 12.15
C TYR A 130 12.91 -9.27 11.91
N ASP A 131 13.67 -9.42 10.82
CA ASP A 131 14.51 -8.35 10.32
C ASP A 131 13.64 -7.32 9.60
N ASP A 132 13.21 -6.30 10.32
CA ASP A 132 12.40 -5.22 9.75
C ASP A 132 13.29 -4.13 9.15
N TYR A 133 12.85 -3.57 8.03
CA TYR A 133 13.50 -2.48 7.33
C TYR A 133 12.53 -1.30 7.26
N GLU A 134 12.71 -0.35 8.17
CA GLU A 134 11.94 0.90 8.21
C GLU A 134 12.37 1.80 7.05
N ILE A 135 11.39 2.24 6.27
CA ILE A 135 11.61 3.10 5.10
C ILE A 135 11.15 4.51 5.44
N TYR A 136 11.99 5.49 5.11
CA TYR A 136 11.76 6.89 5.38
C TYR A 136 11.65 7.72 4.10
N ASP A 137 10.76 8.72 4.09
CA ASP A 137 10.69 9.67 3.00
C ASP A 137 11.83 10.72 3.06
N SER A 138 11.83 11.66 2.11
CA SER A 138 12.85 12.72 2.02
C SER A 138 12.86 13.66 3.23
N ASN A 139 11.77 13.69 4.01
CA ASN A 139 11.64 14.47 5.24
C ASN A 139 11.95 13.62 6.49
N MET A 140 12.49 12.41 6.31
CA MET A 140 12.78 11.47 7.40
C MET A 140 11.54 11.05 8.20
N LYS A 141 10.35 11.10 7.60
CA LYS A 141 9.15 10.48 8.16
C LYS A 141 9.16 8.99 7.81
N LYS A 142 8.93 8.12 8.79
CA LYS A 142 8.75 6.67 8.55
C LYS A 142 7.44 6.45 7.80
N ILE A 143 7.49 5.77 6.66
CA ILE A 143 6.33 5.58 5.78
C ILE A 143 5.94 4.12 5.56
N LEU A 144 6.90 3.20 5.62
CA LEU A 144 6.69 1.76 5.44
C LEU A 144 7.62 0.98 6.36
N VAL A 145 7.27 -0.28 6.63
CA VAL A 145 8.18 -1.30 7.17
C VAL A 145 8.17 -2.49 6.22
N LEU A 146 9.33 -2.87 5.71
CA LEU A 146 9.49 -4.06 4.86
C LEU A 146 10.07 -5.19 5.69
N THR A 147 9.47 -6.37 5.63
CA THR A 147 9.99 -7.58 6.26
C THR A 147 10.29 -8.63 5.19
N PRO A 148 11.51 -9.18 5.12
CA PRO A 148 11.84 -10.25 4.19
C PRO A 148 11.25 -11.59 4.65
N LYS A 149 11.22 -12.56 3.74
CA LYS A 149 10.82 -13.94 4.04
C LYS A 149 11.79 -14.68 4.97
N GLN A 150 13.03 -14.22 5.05
CA GLN A 150 14.10 -14.87 5.82
C GLN A 150 14.96 -13.81 6.48
N ASN A 151 15.10 -13.90 7.80
CA ASN A 151 16.00 -13.04 8.57
C ASN A 151 17.47 -13.31 8.18
N GLY A 152 18.31 -12.29 8.31
CA GLY A 152 19.75 -12.35 8.05
C GLY A 152 20.13 -12.48 6.58
N ASN A 153 19.17 -12.51 5.65
CA ASN A 153 19.43 -12.75 4.24
C ASN A 153 18.94 -11.58 3.37
N THR A 154 19.87 -10.74 2.89
CA THR A 154 19.51 -9.61 2.02
C THR A 154 19.07 -10.01 0.62
N ASN A 155 19.38 -11.23 0.17
CA ASN A 155 18.83 -11.80 -1.07
C ASN A 155 17.41 -12.35 -0.87
N SER A 156 16.90 -12.36 0.37
CA SER A 156 15.52 -12.74 0.63
C SER A 156 14.56 -11.71 0.08
N LYS A 157 13.48 -12.20 -0.50
CA LYS A 157 12.42 -11.37 -1.08
C LYS A 157 11.61 -10.70 0.02
N ILE A 158 11.12 -9.50 -0.25
CA ILE A 158 10.11 -8.83 0.59
C ILE A 158 8.90 -9.77 0.69
N ASN A 159 8.47 -10.05 1.92
CA ASN A 159 7.30 -10.87 2.22
C ASN A 159 6.16 -10.03 2.79
N ARG A 160 6.47 -9.08 3.69
CA ARG A 160 5.47 -8.22 4.33
C ARG A 160 5.82 -6.76 4.13
N ILE A 161 4.81 -5.93 3.89
CA ILE A 161 4.93 -4.47 3.87
C ILE A 161 3.85 -3.87 4.76
N SER A 162 4.24 -3.31 5.90
CA SER A 162 3.33 -2.55 6.76
C SER A 162 3.31 -1.10 6.32
N VAL A 163 2.11 -0.56 6.08
CA VAL A 163 1.88 0.80 5.61
C VAL A 163 1.64 1.72 6.81
N LEU A 164 2.44 2.78 6.92
CA LEU A 164 2.37 3.73 8.05
C LEU A 164 2.01 5.16 7.62
N ASP A 165 2.02 5.43 6.32
CA ASP A 165 1.72 6.76 5.77
C ASP A 165 0.37 6.78 5.05
N SER A 166 -0.48 7.73 5.44
CA SER A 166 -1.81 7.91 4.88
C SER A 166 -1.80 8.50 3.46
N ARG A 167 -0.68 8.65 2.77
CA ARG A 167 -0.67 8.89 1.32
C ARG A 167 -0.90 7.60 0.53
N PHE A 168 -0.56 6.43 1.09
CA PHE A 168 -0.68 5.16 0.37
C PHE A 168 -2.13 4.74 0.15
N ARG A 169 -2.52 4.50 -1.11
CA ARG A 169 -3.90 4.18 -1.50
C ARG A 169 -3.99 3.15 -2.61
N THR A 170 -5.05 2.33 -2.56
CA THR A 170 -5.45 1.48 -3.68
C THR A 170 -5.96 2.32 -4.86
N THR A 171 -6.24 1.69 -6.00
CA THR A 171 -6.86 2.36 -7.17
C THR A 171 -8.19 3.01 -6.76
N GLU A 172 -8.92 2.34 -5.87
CA GLU A 172 -10.26 2.68 -5.35
C GLU A 172 -10.17 3.70 -4.22
N LYS A 173 -8.98 4.26 -4.00
CA LYS A 173 -8.69 5.29 -3.00
C LYS A 173 -8.90 4.81 -1.56
N ILE A 174 -8.83 3.50 -1.33
CA ILE A 174 -8.87 2.93 0.02
C ILE A 174 -7.46 3.00 0.65
N GLY A 175 -7.38 3.44 1.90
CA GLY A 175 -6.17 3.40 2.70
C GLY A 175 -6.42 3.70 4.18
N LEU A 176 -5.38 4.13 4.91
CA LEU A 176 -5.44 4.29 6.38
C LEU A 176 -6.51 5.27 6.88
N ASN A 177 -6.98 6.21 6.05
CA ASN A 177 -8.03 7.15 6.45
C ASN A 177 -9.45 6.68 6.07
N SER A 178 -9.57 5.50 5.45
CA SER A 178 -10.85 4.92 5.04
C SER A 178 -11.48 4.13 6.17
N THR A 179 -12.75 3.76 6.00
CA THR A 179 -13.50 2.93 6.95
C THR A 179 -13.83 1.55 6.39
N PHE A 180 -14.36 0.66 7.24
CA PHE A 180 -14.92 -0.62 6.82
C PHE A 180 -16.01 -0.46 5.75
N GLY A 181 -16.87 0.53 5.91
CA GLY A 181 -17.92 0.89 4.96
C GLY A 181 -17.38 1.30 3.59
N ASP A 182 -16.26 2.01 3.54
CA ASP A 182 -15.58 2.35 2.28
C ASP A 182 -15.00 1.09 1.61
N LEU A 183 -14.33 0.24 2.38
CA LEU A 183 -13.67 -0.96 1.85
C LEU A 183 -14.68 -1.94 1.23
N LYS A 184 -15.78 -2.23 1.93
CA LYS A 184 -16.77 -3.24 1.49
C LYS A 184 -17.57 -2.83 0.25
N GLN A 185 -17.50 -1.56 -0.18
CA GLN A 185 -18.09 -1.12 -1.45
C GLN A 185 -17.37 -1.72 -2.66
N TYR A 186 -16.06 -1.92 -2.54
CA TYR A 186 -15.17 -2.31 -3.63
C TYR A 186 -14.60 -3.72 -3.48
N TYR A 187 -14.37 -4.16 -2.24
CA TYR A 187 -13.66 -5.42 -1.96
C TYR A 187 -14.54 -6.40 -1.18
N ALA A 188 -14.38 -7.69 -1.50
CA ALA A 188 -14.89 -8.77 -0.65
C ALA A 188 -14.13 -8.79 0.68
N THR A 189 -14.88 -8.98 1.78
CA THR A 189 -14.36 -8.95 3.15
C THR A 189 -14.86 -10.15 3.94
N ASP A 190 -14.93 -11.30 3.29
CA ASP A 190 -15.56 -12.51 3.86
C ASP A 190 -14.61 -13.29 4.75
N LYS A 191 -13.31 -13.10 4.56
CA LYS A 191 -12.28 -13.69 5.41
C LYS A 191 -11.83 -12.68 6.45
N ILE A 192 -12.26 -12.91 7.67
CA ILE A 192 -11.97 -12.07 8.82
C ILE A 192 -11.37 -12.96 9.91
N SER A 193 -10.21 -12.58 10.43
CA SER A 193 -9.52 -13.33 11.50
C SER A 193 -9.30 -12.43 12.71
N PRO A 194 -9.38 -12.96 13.94
CA PRO A 194 -8.93 -12.22 15.11
C PRO A 194 -7.39 -12.21 15.16
N ASP A 195 -6.84 -11.11 15.68
CA ASP A 195 -5.48 -10.99 16.21
C ASP A 195 -5.60 -10.70 17.72
N MET A 196 -4.52 -10.33 18.42
CA MET A 196 -4.52 -9.98 19.84
C MET A 196 -5.41 -8.75 20.13
N GLU A 197 -5.18 -7.61 19.47
CA GLU A 197 -5.94 -6.37 19.69
C GLU A 197 -6.89 -6.00 18.54
N HIS A 198 -6.78 -6.69 17.41
CA HIS A 198 -7.45 -6.33 16.16
C HIS A 198 -8.31 -7.46 15.60
N ILE A 199 -9.16 -7.09 14.66
CA ILE A 199 -9.63 -8.00 13.62
C ILE A 199 -8.91 -7.65 12.32
N ILE A 200 -8.64 -8.68 11.51
CA ILE A 200 -7.91 -8.58 10.26
C ILE A 200 -8.86 -8.95 9.13
N LEU A 201 -9.11 -8.00 8.23
CA LEU A 201 -9.88 -8.19 7.00
C LEU A 201 -8.93 -8.56 5.86
N ASP A 202 -9.05 -9.77 5.31
CA ASP A 202 -8.20 -10.26 4.23
C ASP A 202 -8.80 -9.93 2.85
N VAL A 203 -8.10 -9.04 2.13
CA VAL A 203 -8.42 -8.64 0.76
C VAL A 203 -7.45 -9.35 -0.19
N ASN A 204 -7.77 -10.61 -0.49
CA ASN A 204 -6.93 -11.50 -1.30
C ASN A 204 -6.52 -10.91 -2.65
N HIS A 205 -7.42 -10.16 -3.31
CA HIS A 205 -7.19 -9.59 -4.64
C HIS A 205 -5.90 -8.74 -4.71
N ILE A 206 -5.67 -7.89 -3.71
CA ILE A 206 -4.47 -7.04 -3.62
C ILE A 206 -3.44 -7.56 -2.61
N ASN A 207 -3.60 -8.79 -2.12
CA ASN A 207 -2.77 -9.36 -1.05
C ASN A 207 -2.67 -8.45 0.19
N ALA A 208 -3.75 -7.75 0.55
CA ALA A 208 -3.74 -6.76 1.63
C ALA A 208 -4.59 -7.21 2.82
N TRP A 209 -4.09 -6.94 4.01
CA TRP A 209 -4.78 -7.08 5.27
C TRP A 209 -5.06 -5.70 5.85
N PHE A 210 -6.32 -5.45 6.18
CA PHE A 210 -6.75 -4.23 6.85
C PHE A 210 -7.07 -4.55 8.31
N SER A 211 -6.45 -3.83 9.24
CA SER A 211 -6.63 -4.01 10.67
C SER A 211 -7.65 -3.01 11.21
N ILE A 212 -8.59 -3.50 12.02
CA ILE A 212 -9.52 -2.68 12.80
C ILE A 212 -9.35 -3.09 14.27
N LYS A 213 -9.18 -2.11 15.16
CA LYS A 213 -9.13 -2.39 16.61
C LYS A 213 -10.42 -3.03 17.07
N LYS A 214 -10.34 -4.04 17.94
CA LYS A 214 -11.53 -4.66 18.56
C LYS A 214 -12.38 -3.68 19.35
N SER A 215 -11.80 -2.56 19.82
CA SER A 215 -12.52 -1.48 20.50
C SER A 215 -13.45 -0.68 19.58
N GLU A 216 -13.32 -0.80 18.25
CA GLU A 216 -14.21 -0.17 17.27
C GLU A 216 -15.43 -1.06 16.94
N LEU A 217 -15.54 -2.25 17.54
CA LEU A 217 -16.59 -3.23 17.26
C LEU A 217 -17.73 -3.13 18.27
N ASP A 218 -18.92 -3.50 17.82
CA ASP A 218 -20.09 -3.58 18.71
C ASP A 218 -19.95 -4.75 19.70
N GLU A 219 -20.68 -4.66 20.82
CA GLU A 219 -20.76 -5.76 21.78
C GLU A 219 -21.25 -7.06 21.12
N GLY A 220 -20.69 -8.19 21.57
CA GLY A 220 -21.00 -9.50 21.01
C GLY A 220 -20.40 -9.75 19.62
N TRP A 221 -19.38 -8.99 19.21
CA TRP A 221 -18.65 -9.23 17.96
C TRP A 221 -18.06 -10.64 17.84
N TRP A 222 -17.79 -11.31 18.97
CA TRP A 222 -17.38 -12.72 18.99
C TRP A 222 -18.58 -13.62 19.33
N ASN A 223 -18.97 -14.49 18.39
CA ASN A 223 -20.13 -15.38 18.55
C ASN A 223 -19.75 -16.80 19.05
N GLY A 224 -18.52 -16.99 19.52
CA GLY A 224 -17.98 -18.29 19.93
C GLY A 224 -17.29 -19.07 18.80
N ASN A 225 -17.73 -18.88 17.55
CA ASN A 225 -17.20 -19.57 16.37
C ASN A 225 -16.42 -18.64 15.42
N GLY A 226 -16.38 -17.34 15.72
CA GLY A 226 -15.71 -16.34 14.91
C GLY A 226 -16.24 -14.93 15.13
N ILE A 227 -15.83 -14.05 14.22
CA ILE A 227 -16.24 -12.66 14.20
C ILE A 227 -17.59 -12.54 13.48
N ASP A 228 -18.58 -11.96 14.15
CA ASP A 228 -19.84 -11.58 13.55
C ASP A 228 -19.66 -10.28 12.74
N LYS A 229 -19.67 -10.42 11.41
CA LYS A 229 -19.48 -9.30 10.47
C LYS A 229 -20.55 -8.20 10.63
N THR A 230 -21.73 -8.53 11.17
CA THR A 230 -22.79 -7.54 11.43
C THR A 230 -22.47 -6.62 12.59
N LYS A 231 -21.46 -6.96 13.40
CA LYS A 231 -20.96 -6.19 14.55
C LYS A 231 -19.75 -5.33 14.23
N ILE A 232 -19.42 -5.17 12.94
CA ILE A 232 -18.37 -4.28 12.46
C ILE A 232 -19.06 -3.01 11.92
N PRO A 233 -19.01 -1.88 12.64
CA PRO A 233 -19.63 -0.64 12.18
C PRO A 233 -19.03 -0.15 10.87
N ASP A 234 -19.85 0.44 10.00
CA ASP A 234 -19.40 0.98 8.70
C ASP A 234 -18.41 2.15 8.85
N ASN A 235 -18.45 2.85 9.97
CA ASN A 235 -17.53 3.93 10.31
C ASN A 235 -16.26 3.45 11.05
N ALA A 236 -16.12 2.15 11.35
CA ALA A 236 -14.93 1.60 11.99
C ALA A 236 -13.69 1.88 11.15
N LYS A 237 -12.67 2.45 11.77
CA LYS A 237 -11.47 2.94 11.07
C LYS A 237 -10.38 1.89 10.99
N PHE A 238 -9.61 1.97 9.92
CA PHE A 238 -8.36 1.21 9.82
C PHE A 238 -7.25 1.90 10.59
N ASP A 239 -6.46 1.14 11.34
CA ASP A 239 -5.23 1.61 11.97
C ASP A 239 -3.98 0.84 11.49
N GLY A 240 -4.18 -0.15 10.61
CA GLY A 240 -3.11 -0.89 9.95
C GLY A 240 -3.50 -1.36 8.56
N ILE A 241 -2.54 -1.28 7.64
CA ILE A 241 -2.61 -1.97 6.35
C ILE A 241 -1.30 -2.73 6.18
N THR A 242 -1.41 -4.02 5.91
CA THR A 242 -0.26 -4.90 5.70
C THR A 242 -0.41 -5.63 4.38
N ILE A 243 0.56 -5.49 3.49
CA ILE A 243 0.61 -6.27 2.24
C ILE A 243 1.42 -7.54 2.47
N TRP A 244 0.95 -8.67 1.97
CA TRP A 244 1.53 -9.98 2.21
C TRP A 244 1.82 -10.74 0.91
N TRP A 245 3.07 -10.72 0.47
CA TRP A 245 3.52 -11.39 -0.74
C TRP A 245 4.08 -12.78 -0.43
N LYS A 246 3.46 -13.80 -1.03
CA LYS A 246 3.89 -15.21 -0.93
C LYS A 246 5.22 -15.50 -1.64
#